data_AF-A0A6H9JYH2-F1
#
_entry.id   AF-A0A6H9JYH2-F1
#
_cell.length_a   1.000
_cell.length_b   1.000
_cell.length_c   1.000
_cell.angle_alpha   90.00
_cell.angle_beta   90.00
_cell.angle_gamma   90.00
#
_symmetry.space_group_name_H-M   'P 1'
#
loop_
_entity.id
_entity.type
_entity.pdbx_description
1 polymer ?
#
loop_
_entity_poly.entity_id
_entity_poly.type
_entity_poly.pdbx_seq_one_letter_code
_entity_poly.pdbx_strand_id
1 'polypeptide(L)'
;MRPKTHIKIFAIATLVWAVFVVAGLPDYYLQHPATTMVFFDIFLIIPFSAIIYHVFIPIKPQRRMKISLWYAFYFTVPFFLYDWIFCGLYLGHGFDFLTVYWFLTVYYFIPWVLFPLIAYGLNHKNENRTNKHKSE
;
A
#
# COMPACT_ATOMS: atom_id res chain seq x y z
N MET A 1 -17.22 1.96 4.41
CA MET A 1 -16.99 1.36 5.74
C MET A 1 -17.64 2.28 6.79
N ARG A 2 -17.43 2.08 8.10
CA ARG A 2 -17.88 3.10 9.07
C ARG A 2 -16.97 4.33 8.94
N PRO A 3 -17.46 5.57 9.13
CA PRO A 3 -16.62 6.78 9.01
C PRO A 3 -15.36 6.74 9.88
N LYS A 4 -15.47 6.23 11.12
CA LYS A 4 -14.32 6.02 12.02
C LYS A 4 -13.22 5.15 11.42
N THR A 5 -13.57 4.16 10.57
CA THR A 5 -12.60 3.31 9.89
C THR A 5 -11.86 4.06 8.80
N HIS A 6 -12.55 4.93 8.05
CA HIS A 6 -11.92 5.78 7.04
C HIS A 6 -10.88 6.70 7.67
N ILE A 7 -11.26 7.38 8.78
CA ILE A 7 -10.34 8.23 9.54
C ILE A 7 -9.14 7.43 10.06
N LYS A 8 -9.38 6.24 10.63
CA LYS A 8 -8.30 5.38 11.14
C LYS A 8 -7.30 5.00 10.04
N ILE A 9 -7.78 4.59 8.86
CA ILE A 9 -6.88 4.18 7.77
C ILE A 9 -6.12 5.39 7.22
N PHE A 10 -6.79 6.53 7.06
CA PHE A 10 -6.14 7.77 6.67
C PHE A 10 -5.04 8.16 7.66
N ALA A 11 -5.30 8.13 8.97
CA ALA A 11 -4.30 8.43 9.99
C ALA A 11 -3.12 7.45 9.97
N ILE A 12 -3.37 6.15 9.74
CA ILE A 12 -2.31 5.16 9.56
C ILE A 12 -1.47 5.48 8.32
N ALA A 13 -2.11 5.80 7.19
CA ALA A 13 -1.40 6.16 5.98
C ALA A 13 -0.51 7.40 6.20
N THR A 14 -1.05 8.46 6.80
CA THR A 14 -0.27 9.66 7.16
C THR A 14 0.90 9.33 8.07
N LEU A 15 0.70 8.48 9.08
CA LEU A 15 1.77 8.08 10.00
C LEU A 15 2.85 7.27 9.28
N VAL A 16 2.47 6.32 8.43
CA VAL A 16 3.42 5.51 7.66
C VAL A 16 4.23 6.40 6.72
N TRP A 17 3.59 7.32 6.00
CA TRP A 17 4.28 8.30 5.17
C TRP A 17 5.26 9.15 5.99
N ALA A 18 4.82 9.67 7.14
CA ALA A 18 5.68 10.47 8.01
C ALA A 18 6.89 9.66 8.52
N VAL A 19 6.69 8.39 8.86
CA VAL A 19 7.79 7.49 9.24
C VAL A 19 8.76 7.29 8.08
N PHE A 20 8.29 7.10 6.84
CA PHE A 20 9.16 6.97 5.67
C PHE A 20 9.98 8.25 5.43
N VAL A 21 9.36 9.42 5.54
CA VAL A 21 10.06 10.69 5.41
C VAL A 21 11.11 10.85 6.51
N VAL A 22 10.75 10.62 7.78
CA VAL A 22 11.67 10.79 8.92
C VAL A 22 12.79 9.74 8.92
N ALA A 23 12.46 8.47 8.67
CA ALA A 23 13.44 7.39 8.65
C ALA A 23 14.33 7.43 7.40
N GLY A 24 13.84 8.01 6.31
CA GLY A 24 14.57 8.17 5.07
C GLY A 24 15.31 9.50 4.94
N LEU A 25 15.11 10.48 5.83
CA LEU A 25 15.84 11.76 5.78
C LEU A 25 17.33 11.54 6.09
N PRO A 26 18.27 12.07 5.27
CA PRO A 26 18.12 12.99 4.14
C PRO A 26 18.02 12.33 2.75
N ASP A 27 18.18 11.02 2.64
CA ASP A 27 18.42 10.31 1.38
C ASP A 27 17.16 9.72 0.71
N TYR A 28 15.98 9.97 1.27
CA TYR A 28 14.71 9.37 0.84
C TYR A 28 14.35 9.73 -0.60
N TYR A 29 14.56 11.00 -0.96
CA TYR A 29 14.29 11.53 -2.31
C TYR A 29 15.57 11.60 -3.15
N LEU A 30 16.58 10.78 -2.85
CA LEU A 30 17.70 10.63 -3.76
C LEU A 30 17.36 9.64 -4.87
N GLN A 31 17.96 9.83 -6.04
CA GLN A 31 17.92 8.82 -7.09
C GLN A 31 18.78 7.64 -6.66
N HIS A 32 18.13 6.50 -6.44
CA HIS A 32 18.80 5.24 -6.16
C HIS A 32 18.96 4.43 -7.44
N PRO A 33 20.05 3.66 -7.59
CA PRO A 33 20.16 2.69 -8.68
C PRO A 33 18.98 1.72 -8.69
N ALA A 34 18.50 1.36 -9.87
CA ALA A 34 17.33 0.49 -10.02
C ALA A 34 17.51 -0.86 -9.30
N THR A 35 18.72 -1.41 -9.28
CA THR A 35 19.04 -2.66 -8.57
C THR A 35 18.83 -2.55 -7.06
N THR A 36 19.27 -1.45 -6.44
CA THR A 36 19.08 -1.19 -5.01
C THR A 36 17.59 -1.10 -4.67
N MET A 37 16.82 -0.41 -5.51
CA MET A 37 15.37 -0.28 -5.35
C MET A 37 14.67 -1.64 -5.43
N VAL A 38 15.06 -2.51 -6.36
CA VAL A 38 14.49 -3.87 -6.46
C VAL A 38 14.72 -4.69 -5.18
N PHE A 39 15.92 -4.65 -4.61
CA PHE A 39 16.19 -5.37 -3.36
C PHE A 39 15.42 -4.77 -2.19
N PHE A 40 15.35 -3.43 -2.12
CA PHE A 40 14.55 -2.72 -1.13
C PHE A 40 13.05 -3.07 -1.26
N ASP A 41 12.53 -3.13 -2.48
CA ASP A 41 11.15 -3.53 -2.78
C ASP A 41 10.86 -4.95 -2.29
N ILE A 42 11.72 -5.92 -2.60
CA ILE A 42 11.55 -7.30 -2.12
C ILE A 42 11.53 -7.33 -0.59
N PHE A 43 12.48 -6.63 0.04
CA PHE A 43 12.59 -6.56 1.48
C PHE A 43 11.40 -5.86 2.14
N LEU A 44 10.78 -4.89 1.46
CA LEU A 44 9.62 -4.15 1.97
C LEU A 44 8.29 -4.87 1.69
N ILE A 45 8.11 -5.39 0.47
CA ILE A 45 6.87 -6.02 0.03
C ILE A 45 6.58 -7.28 0.84
N ILE A 46 7.57 -8.10 1.18
CA ILE A 46 7.35 -9.34 1.93
C ILE A 46 6.72 -9.07 3.33
N PRO A 47 7.35 -8.30 4.24
CA PRO A 47 6.77 -8.02 5.55
C PRO A 47 5.48 -7.22 5.43
N PHE A 48 5.39 -6.29 4.47
CA PHE A 48 4.16 -5.53 4.25
C PHE A 48 3.00 -6.42 3.80
N SER A 49 3.25 -7.38 2.91
CA SER A 49 2.27 -8.37 2.47
C SER A 49 1.80 -9.24 3.63
N ALA A 50 2.71 -9.66 4.52
CA ALA A 50 2.36 -10.42 5.72
C ALA A 50 1.45 -9.61 6.66
N ILE A 51 1.77 -8.34 6.91
CA ILE A 51 0.94 -7.45 7.72
C ILE A 51 -0.47 -7.31 7.12
N ILE A 52 -0.57 -7.02 5.83
CA ILE A 52 -1.86 -6.87 5.14
C ILE A 52 -2.66 -8.17 5.15
N TYR A 53 -2.00 -9.30 4.94
CA TYR A 53 -2.61 -10.62 5.07
C TYR A 53 -3.26 -10.78 6.45
N HIS A 54 -2.52 -10.50 7.54
CA HIS A 54 -3.05 -10.56 8.89
C HIS A 54 -4.19 -9.56 9.16
N VAL A 55 -4.12 -8.35 8.60
CA VAL A 55 -5.21 -7.36 8.68
C VAL A 55 -6.48 -7.86 7.99
N PHE A 56 -6.37 -8.65 6.92
CA PHE A 56 -7.51 -9.13 6.13
C PHE A 56 -8.10 -10.48 6.60
N ILE A 57 -7.37 -11.28 7.39
CA ILE A 57 -7.89 -12.52 8.01
C ILE A 57 -9.24 -12.30 8.72
N PRO A 58 -9.39 -11.35 9.67
CA PRO A 58 -10.63 -11.20 10.44
C PRO A 58 -11.79 -10.60 9.62
N ILE A 59 -11.55 -10.18 8.38
CA ILE A 59 -12.56 -9.57 7.53
C ILE A 59 -13.41 -10.65 6.86
N LYS A 60 -14.75 -10.49 6.91
CA LYS A 60 -15.69 -11.38 6.22
C LYS A 60 -15.39 -11.45 4.70
N PRO A 61 -15.39 -12.65 4.08
CA PRO A 61 -14.99 -12.83 2.68
C PRO A 61 -15.72 -11.90 1.69
N GLN A 62 -17.03 -11.72 1.88
CA GLN A 62 -17.89 -10.91 1.00
C GLN A 62 -17.52 -9.42 1.00
N ARG A 63 -16.84 -8.96 2.06
CA ARG A 63 -16.45 -7.55 2.24
C ARG A 63 -14.97 -7.30 1.95
N ARG A 64 -14.15 -8.36 1.87
CA ARG A 64 -12.69 -8.27 1.83
C ARG A 64 -12.19 -7.51 0.61
N MET A 65 -12.72 -7.80 -0.58
CA MET A 65 -12.36 -7.09 -1.81
C MET A 65 -12.74 -5.61 -1.79
N LYS A 66 -13.94 -5.28 -1.30
CA LYS A 66 -14.34 -3.87 -1.16
C LYS A 66 -13.42 -3.13 -0.19
N ILE A 67 -13.02 -3.78 0.90
CA ILE A 67 -12.13 -3.17 1.90
C ILE A 67 -10.71 -3.03 1.35
N SER A 68 -10.19 -4.01 0.61
CA SER A 68 -8.84 -3.91 0.04
C SER A 68 -8.69 -2.73 -0.92
N LEU A 69 -9.71 -2.44 -1.73
CA LEU A 69 -9.74 -1.26 -2.60
C LEU A 69 -9.74 0.05 -1.80
N TRP A 70 -10.45 0.12 -0.67
CA TRP A 70 -10.38 1.28 0.22
C TRP A 70 -9.00 1.46 0.83
N TYR A 71 -8.35 0.36 1.27
CA TYR A 71 -6.97 0.42 1.74
C TYR A 71 -6.04 0.92 0.63
N ALA A 72 -6.18 0.43 -0.61
CA ALA A 72 -5.35 0.87 -1.73
C ALA A 72 -5.53 2.37 -1.97
N PHE A 73 -6.77 2.85 -2.00
CA PHE A 73 -7.08 4.27 -2.13
C PHE A 73 -6.44 5.12 -1.03
N TYR A 74 -6.60 4.75 0.25
CA TYR A 74 -6.07 5.53 1.37
C TYR A 74 -4.54 5.47 1.53
N PHE A 75 -3.88 4.44 1.00
CA PHE A 75 -2.41 4.40 0.98
C PHE A 75 -1.81 5.12 -0.22
N THR A 76 -2.55 5.27 -1.32
CA THR A 76 -2.01 5.85 -2.56
C THR A 76 -2.33 7.33 -2.68
N VAL A 77 -3.59 7.73 -2.50
CA VAL A 77 -4.00 9.12 -2.73
C VAL A 77 -3.37 10.09 -1.72
N PRO A 78 -3.39 9.83 -0.39
CA PRO A 78 -2.72 10.70 0.56
C PRO A 78 -1.21 10.77 0.34
N PHE A 79 -0.55 9.64 0.04
CA PHE A 79 0.89 9.61 -0.22
C PHE A 79 1.25 10.47 -1.43
N PHE A 80 0.54 10.25 -2.55
CA PHE A 80 0.71 11.08 -3.75
C PHE A 80 0.53 12.57 -3.45
N LEU A 81 -0.48 12.95 -2.67
CA LEU A 81 -0.71 14.34 -2.31
C LEU A 81 0.45 14.91 -1.49
N TYR A 82 0.96 14.16 -0.51
CA TYR A 82 2.08 14.60 0.31
C TYR A 82 3.38 14.71 -0.50
N ASP A 83 3.65 13.73 -1.37
CA ASP A 83 4.81 13.72 -2.24
C ASP A 83 4.72 14.82 -3.31
N TRP A 84 3.53 15.13 -3.82
CA TRP A 84 3.32 16.26 -4.73
C TRP A 84 3.53 17.60 -4.02
N ILE A 85 3.07 17.75 -2.78
CA ILE A 85 3.35 18.95 -1.98
C ILE A 85 4.87 19.09 -1.76
N PHE A 86 5.56 18.00 -1.43
CA PHE A 86 6.99 18.06 -1.14
C PHE A 86 7.86 18.15 -2.41
N CYS A 87 7.77 17.16 -3.30
CA CYS A 87 8.58 17.11 -4.51
C CYS A 87 8.09 18.08 -5.58
N GLY A 88 6.77 18.18 -5.76
CA GLY A 88 6.18 19.02 -6.79
C GLY A 88 6.27 20.51 -6.46
N LEU A 89 5.83 20.91 -5.26
CA LEU A 89 5.80 22.31 -4.87
C LEU A 89 7.09 22.76 -4.18
N TYR A 90 7.54 22.05 -3.13
CA TYR A 90 8.69 22.49 -2.33
C TYR A 90 10.04 22.32 -3.05
N LEU A 91 10.27 21.20 -3.74
CA LEU A 91 11.47 21.00 -4.59
C LEU A 91 11.33 21.58 -6.00
N GLY A 92 10.13 22.04 -6.38
CA GLY A 92 9.88 22.72 -7.65
C GLY A 92 9.79 21.82 -8.88
N HIS A 93 9.61 20.50 -8.72
CA HIS A 93 9.49 19.57 -9.86
C HIS A 93 8.11 19.52 -10.51
N GLY A 94 7.09 20.20 -9.97
CA GLY A 94 5.73 20.14 -10.52
C GLY A 94 5.17 18.71 -10.57
N PHE A 95 4.77 18.24 -11.76
CA PHE A 95 4.38 16.85 -11.99
C PHE A 95 5.52 15.96 -12.52
N ASP A 96 6.65 16.56 -12.90
CA ASP A 96 7.82 15.82 -13.40
C ASP A 96 8.46 14.95 -12.32
N PHE A 97 8.13 15.18 -11.05
CA PHE A 97 8.54 14.31 -9.95
C PHE A 97 8.12 12.85 -10.17
N LEU A 98 7.06 12.59 -10.93
CA LEU A 98 6.60 11.23 -11.26
C LEU A 98 7.57 10.47 -12.18
N THR A 99 8.36 11.18 -12.99
CA THR A 99 9.38 10.60 -13.86
C THR A 99 10.76 10.67 -13.20
N VAL A 100 11.09 11.79 -12.55
CA VAL A 100 12.35 11.98 -11.82
C VAL A 100 12.49 11.00 -10.66
N TYR A 101 11.40 10.78 -9.92
CA TYR A 101 11.28 9.80 -8.84
C TYR A 101 10.35 8.66 -9.25
N TRP A 102 10.67 8.01 -10.37
CA TRP A 102 9.88 6.91 -10.95
C TRP A 102 9.49 5.82 -9.94
N PHE A 103 10.32 5.58 -8.91
CA PHE A 103 10.02 4.62 -7.85
C PHE A 103 8.76 4.99 -7.05
N LEU A 104 8.52 6.28 -6.79
CA LEU A 104 7.28 6.76 -6.14
C LEU A 104 6.05 6.38 -6.98
N THR A 105 6.14 6.58 -8.30
CA THR A 105 5.09 6.18 -9.23
C THR A 105 4.78 4.69 -9.12
N VAL A 106 5.81 3.84 -9.09
CA VAL A 106 5.63 2.38 -8.90
C VAL A 106 4.98 2.09 -7.54
N TYR A 107 5.40 2.75 -6.47
CA TYR A 107 4.80 2.60 -5.14
C TYR A 107 3.34 3.03 -5.08
N TYR A 108 2.88 3.94 -5.94
CA TYR A 108 1.46 4.25 -6.03
C TYR A 108 0.66 3.13 -6.69
N PHE A 109 1.25 2.31 -7.55
CA PHE A 109 0.56 1.18 -8.18
C PHE A 109 0.56 -0.08 -7.31
N ILE A 110 1.59 -0.31 -6.49
CA ILE A 110 1.73 -1.53 -5.68
C ILE A 110 0.49 -1.80 -4.80
N PRO A 111 -0.08 -0.86 -4.02
CA PRO A 111 -1.27 -1.12 -3.21
C PRO A 111 -2.50 -1.57 -4.01
N TRP A 112 -2.65 -1.07 -5.24
CA TRP A 112 -3.75 -1.43 -6.14
C TRP A 112 -3.66 -2.86 -6.67
N VAL A 113 -2.47 -3.44 -6.72
CA VAL A 113 -2.26 -4.83 -7.12
C VAL A 113 -2.21 -5.73 -5.88
N LEU A 114 -1.38 -5.36 -4.91
CA LEU A 114 -1.05 -6.18 -3.76
C LEU A 114 -2.26 -6.44 -2.87
N PHE A 115 -3.05 -5.42 -2.53
CA PHE A 115 -4.15 -5.60 -1.58
C PHE A 115 -5.29 -6.42 -2.18
N PRO A 116 -5.76 -6.16 -3.43
CA PRO A 116 -6.74 -7.03 -4.08
C PRO A 116 -6.25 -8.47 -4.25
N LEU A 117 -4.97 -8.68 -4.57
CA LEU A 117 -4.41 -10.02 -4.73
C LEU A 117 -4.44 -10.83 -3.42
N ILE A 118 -4.03 -10.21 -2.31
CA ILE A 118 -4.11 -10.83 -0.97
C ILE A 118 -5.58 -11.11 -0.60
N ALA A 119 -6.48 -10.16 -0.86
CA ALA A 119 -7.91 -10.33 -0.59
C ALA A 119 -8.52 -11.49 -1.39
N TYR A 120 -8.15 -11.61 -2.67
CA TYR A 120 -8.57 -12.68 -3.56
C TYR A 120 -8.08 -14.05 -3.07
N GLY A 121 -6.78 -14.18 -2.78
CA GLY A 121 -6.20 -15.45 -2.29
C GLY A 121 -6.84 -15.92 -0.98
N LEU A 122 -7.11 -14.99 -0.06
CA LEU A 122 -7.80 -15.30 1.20
C LEU A 122 -9.28 -15.69 0.99
N ASN A 123 -9.96 -15.15 -0.03
CA ASN A 123 -11.34 -15.53 -0.35
C ASN A 123 -11.39 -16.95 -0.93
N HIS A 124 -10.50 -17.25 -1.88
CA HIS A 124 -10.43 -18.57 -2.50
C HIS A 124 -10.10 -19.69 -1.49
N LYS A 125 -9.17 -19.42 -0.55
CA LYS A 125 -8.85 -20.35 0.55
C LYS A 125 -10.06 -20.66 1.44
N ASN A 126 -10.94 -19.69 1.66
CA ASN A 126 -12.13 -19.86 2.49
C ASN A 126 -13.20 -20.68 1.78
N GLU A 127 -13.41 -20.47 0.48
CA GLU A 127 -14.34 -21.27 -0.34
C GLU A 127 -13.95 -22.75 -0.35
N ASN A 128 -12.66 -23.05 -0.57
CA ASN A 128 -12.16 -24.42 -0.58
C ASN A 128 -12.36 -25.15 0.76
N ARG A 129 -12.22 -24.44 1.89
CA ARG A 129 -12.49 -24.98 3.24
C ARG A 129 -13.97 -25.29 3.46
N THR A 130 -14.86 -24.40 3.02
CA THR A 130 -16.31 -24.61 3.16
C THR A 130 -16.80 -25.78 2.30
N ASN A 131 -16.25 -25.96 1.10
CA ASN A 131 -16.60 -27.08 0.23
C ASN A 131 -16.15 -28.42 0.81
N LYS A 132 -14.94 -28.50 1.39
CA LYS A 132 -14.45 -29.72 2.03
C LYS A 132 -15.34 -30.18 3.20
N HIS A 133 -15.84 -29.26 4.01
CA HIS A 133 -16.70 -29.61 5.15
C HIS A 133 -18.11 -30.07 4.73
N LYS A 134 -18.56 -29.77 3.51
CA LYS A 134 -19.85 -30.26 2.98
C LYS A 134 -19.78 -31.66 2.36
N SER A 135 -18.58 -32.13 2.05
CA SER A 135 -18.33 -33.45 1.45
C SER A 135 -17.99 -34.55 2.47
N GLU A 136 -17.86 -34.18 3.75
CA GLU A 136 -17.68 -35.07 4.91
C GLU A 136 -19.03 -35.27 5.61
#